data_AF-A0A838L7Q8-F1
#
_entry.id   AF-A0A838L7Q8-F1
#
_cell.length_a   1.000
_cell.length_b   1.000
_cell.length_c   1.000
_cell.angle_alpha   90.00
_cell.angle_beta   90.00
_cell.angle_gamma   90.00
#
_symmetry.space_group_name_H-M   'P 1'
#
loop_
_entity.id
_entity.type
_entity.pdbx_description
1 polymer ?
#
loop_
_entity_poly.entity_id
_entity_poly.type
_entity_poly.pdbx_seq_one_letter_code
_entity_poly.pdbx_strand_id
1 'polypeptide(L)'
;MGFTPNQWAIVALVLILGWLIGLLSRSGGAKWRRAYDAELAERRSAESQLAAARERIAVLERQVAGHPVGPGTAGAIGAAAAGNRDDLALIRGVGRSGETNLNDAGIYRYRQIEALSDSDAATLETRLGMKSGTIAYEEWREQAALLREKGVDAHRTRWGTPA
;
A
#
# COMPACT_ATOMS: atom_id res chain seq x y z
N MET A 1 -16.42 -16.70 -84.49
CA MET A 1 -15.70 -15.41 -84.51
C MET A 1 -14.56 -15.52 -83.51
N GLY A 2 -13.31 -15.64 -83.98
CA GLY A 2 -12.15 -15.80 -83.10
C GLY A 2 -11.66 -14.44 -82.59
N PHE A 3 -11.18 -14.41 -81.34
CA PHE A 3 -10.56 -13.21 -80.79
C PHE A 3 -9.35 -12.81 -81.62
N THR A 4 -9.23 -11.51 -81.90
CA THR A 4 -8.06 -10.98 -82.60
C THR A 4 -6.85 -10.93 -81.65
N PRO A 5 -5.60 -11.04 -82.16
CA PRO A 5 -4.40 -10.91 -81.34
C PRO A 5 -4.38 -9.63 -80.48
N ASN A 6 -4.96 -8.54 -81.00
CA ASN A 6 -5.09 -7.27 -80.29
C ASN A 6 -6.05 -7.35 -79.09
N GLN A 7 -7.12 -8.14 -79.17
CA GLN A 7 -8.02 -8.35 -78.03
C GLN A 7 -7.36 -9.16 -76.92
N TRP A 8 -6.57 -10.18 -77.26
CA TRP A 8 -5.75 -10.92 -76.29
C TRP A 8 -4.72 -10.01 -75.61
N ALA A 9 -4.09 -9.11 -76.36
CA ALA A 9 -3.16 -8.13 -75.81
C ALA A 9 -3.83 -7.19 -74.79
N ILE A 10 -5.06 -6.72 -75.07
CA ILE A 10 -5.82 -5.86 -74.15
C ILE A 10 -6.18 -6.61 -72.86
N VAL A 11 -6.66 -7.86 -72.96
CA VAL A 11 -7.01 -8.68 -71.79
C VAL A 11 -5.79 -8.93 -70.90
N ALA A 12 -4.64 -9.27 -71.50
CA ALA A 12 -3.39 -9.45 -70.77
C ALA A 12 -2.98 -8.17 -70.04
N LEU A 13 -3.11 -7.02 -70.69
CA LEU A 13 -2.76 -5.72 -70.11
C LEU A 13 -3.65 -5.37 -68.92
N VAL A 14 -4.97 -5.59 -69.02
CA VAL A 14 -5.92 -5.36 -67.92
C VAL A 14 -5.65 -6.29 -66.75
N LEU A 15 -5.33 -7.57 -67.00
CA LEU A 15 -4.96 -8.52 -65.95
C LEU A 15 -3.67 -8.13 -65.22
N ILE A 16 -2.65 -7.72 -65.98
CA ILE A 16 -1.37 -7.25 -65.41
C ILE A 16 -1.59 -5.98 -64.60
N LEU A 17 -2.42 -5.05 -65.09
CA LEU A 17 -2.71 -3.79 -64.40
C LEU A 17 -3.49 -4.03 -63.10
N GLY A 18 -4.51 -4.90 -63.13
CA GLY A 18 -5.25 -5.31 -61.94
C GLY A 18 -4.36 -6.03 -60.92
N TRP A 19 -3.46 -6.89 -61.40
CA TRP A 19 -2.48 -7.58 -60.55
C TRP A 19 -1.48 -6.62 -59.91
N LEU A 20 -0.96 -5.64 -60.66
CA LEU A 20 -0.07 -4.59 -60.17
C LEU A 20 -0.75 -3.70 -59.12
N ILE A 21 -2.01 -3.30 -59.36
CA ILE A 21 -2.79 -2.49 -58.41
C ILE A 21 -3.06 -3.29 -57.12
N GLY A 22 -3.40 -4.57 -57.21
CA GLY A 22 -3.59 -5.44 -56.05
C GLY A 22 -2.32 -5.61 -55.21
N LEU A 23 -1.15 -5.70 -55.85
CA LEU A 23 0.15 -5.75 -55.19
C LEU A 23 0.51 -4.42 -54.50
N LEU A 24 0.27 -3.29 -55.16
CA LEU A 24 0.48 -1.97 -54.57
C LEU A 24 -0.42 -1.72 -53.35
N SER A 25 -1.66 -2.22 -53.36
CA SER A 25 -2.59 -2.04 -52.23
C SER A 25 -2.24 -2.87 -50.99
N ARG A 26 -1.42 -3.92 -51.12
CA ARG A 26 -1.06 -4.81 -50.00
C ARG A 26 0.03 -4.25 -49.09
N SER A 27 0.89 -3.36 -49.59
CA SER A 27 2.07 -2.87 -48.86
C SER A 27 1.80 -1.66 -47.95
N GLY A 28 0.71 -0.92 -48.18
CA GLY A 28 0.41 0.32 -47.45
C GLY A 28 -0.21 0.14 -46.06
N GLY A 29 -0.87 -0.98 -45.79
CA GLY A 29 -1.63 -1.20 -44.53
C GLY A 29 -0.80 -1.72 -43.35
N ALA A 30 0.38 -2.31 -43.61
CA ALA A 30 1.20 -2.93 -42.57
C ALA A 30 1.77 -1.92 -41.57
N LYS A 31 2.11 -0.70 -42.02
CA LYS A 31 2.64 0.35 -41.14
C LYS A 31 1.59 0.90 -40.17
N TRP A 32 0.36 1.11 -40.65
CA TRP A 32 -0.74 1.64 -39.85
C TRP A 32 -1.24 0.61 -38.83
N ARG A 33 -1.27 -0.67 -39.21
CA ARG A 33 -1.60 -1.76 -38.29
C ARG A 33 -0.57 -1.89 -37.16
N ARG A 34 0.74 -1.83 -37.46
CA ARG A 34 1.79 -1.87 -36.43
C ARG A 34 1.71 -0.72 -35.44
N ALA A 35 1.45 0.50 -35.92
CA ALA A 35 1.28 1.66 -35.04
C ALA A 35 0.05 1.49 -34.13
N TYR A 36 -1.07 1.00 -34.68
CA TYR A 36 -2.29 0.71 -33.92
C TYR A 36 -2.10 -0.41 -32.89
N ASP A 37 -1.45 -1.50 -33.28
CA ASP A 37 -1.17 -2.65 -32.40
C ASP A 37 -0.22 -2.26 -31.26
N ALA A 38 0.76 -1.39 -31.52
CA ALA A 38 1.68 -0.86 -30.52
C ALA A 38 0.94 -0.01 -29.48
N GLU A 39 0.06 0.90 -29.91
CA GLU A 39 -0.71 1.75 -28.99
C GLU A 39 -1.69 0.91 -28.14
N LEU A 40 -2.29 -0.13 -28.72
CA LEU A 40 -3.12 -1.08 -27.95
C LEU A 40 -2.32 -1.93 -26.96
N ALA A 41 -1.06 -2.24 -27.27
CA ALA A 41 -0.18 -2.97 -26.36
C ALA A 41 0.24 -2.09 -25.18
N GLU A 42 0.51 -0.81 -25.42
CA GLU A 42 0.84 0.18 -24.39
C GLU A 42 -0.34 0.42 -23.44
N ARG A 43 -1.56 0.58 -23.97
CA ARG A 43 -2.76 0.73 -23.14
C ARG A 43 -2.99 -0.49 -22.24
N ARG A 44 -2.87 -1.69 -22.80
CA ARG A 44 -3.02 -2.94 -22.03
C ARG A 44 -1.94 -3.10 -20.96
N SER A 45 -0.70 -2.70 -21.23
CA SER A 45 0.37 -2.78 -20.23
C SER A 45 0.19 -1.73 -19.12
N ALA A 46 -0.33 -0.54 -19.44
CA ALA A 46 -0.68 0.46 -18.45
C ALA A 46 -1.85 -0.02 -17.56
N GLU A 47 -2.90 -0.58 -18.14
CA GLU A 47 -4.04 -1.15 -17.40
C GLU A 47 -3.61 -2.31 -16.50
N SER A 48 -2.73 -3.20 -16.97
CA SER A 48 -2.24 -4.33 -16.17
C SER A 48 -1.35 -3.86 -15.01
N GLN A 49 -0.51 -2.85 -15.22
CA GLN A 49 0.26 -2.20 -14.14
C GLN A 49 -0.66 -1.58 -13.10
N LEU A 50 -1.72 -0.90 -13.54
CA LEU A 50 -2.69 -0.28 -12.63
C LEU A 50 -3.46 -1.34 -11.81
N ALA A 51 -3.85 -2.44 -12.45
CA ALA A 51 -4.50 -3.56 -11.78
C ALA A 51 -3.58 -4.21 -10.74
N ALA A 52 -2.31 -4.48 -11.10
CA ALA A 52 -1.33 -5.03 -10.17
C ALA A 52 -1.04 -4.10 -8.99
N ALA A 53 -0.98 -2.78 -9.22
CA ALA A 53 -0.82 -1.79 -8.15
C ALA A 53 -2.03 -1.78 -7.19
N ARG A 54 -3.26 -1.82 -7.73
CA ARG A 54 -4.49 -1.90 -6.94
C ARG A 54 -4.57 -3.17 -6.11
N GLU A 55 -4.20 -4.31 -6.69
CA GLU A 55 -4.14 -5.58 -5.96
C GLU A 55 -3.13 -5.50 -4.80
N ARG A 56 -1.95 -4.91 -5.07
CA ARG A 56 -0.92 -4.71 -4.05
C ARG A 56 -1.39 -3.82 -2.90
N ILE A 57 -2.09 -2.72 -3.22
CA ILE A 57 -2.72 -1.84 -2.22
C ILE A 57 -3.76 -2.63 -1.41
N ALA A 58 -4.65 -3.38 -2.06
CA ALA A 58 -5.68 -4.16 -1.37
C ALA A 58 -5.07 -5.22 -0.43
N VAL A 59 -3.96 -5.86 -0.82
CA VAL A 59 -3.22 -6.79 0.05
C VAL A 59 -2.63 -6.07 1.26
N LEU A 60 -2.01 -4.90 1.05
CA LEU A 60 -1.47 -4.09 2.14
C LEU A 60 -2.58 -3.60 3.07
N GLU A 61 -3.70 -3.13 2.53
CA GLU A 61 -4.87 -2.73 3.31
C GLU A 61 -5.41 -3.90 4.13
N ARG A 62 -5.44 -5.12 3.58
CA ARG A 62 -5.84 -6.32 4.33
C ARG A 62 -4.86 -6.67 5.45
N GLN A 63 -3.57 -6.47 5.24
CA GLN A 63 -2.53 -6.65 6.27
C GLN A 63 -2.62 -5.58 7.36
N VAL A 64 -3.00 -4.35 6.99
CA VAL A 64 -3.03 -3.16 7.86
C VAL A 64 -4.45 -2.89 8.41
N ALA A 65 -5.45 -3.71 8.08
CA ALA A 65 -6.85 -3.53 8.51
C ALA A 65 -7.06 -3.52 10.04
N GLY A 66 -6.02 -3.83 10.84
CA GLY A 66 -6.00 -3.65 12.30
C GLY A 66 -5.48 -2.29 12.80
N HIS A 67 -4.87 -1.46 11.95
CA HIS A 67 -4.25 -0.19 12.31
C HIS A 67 -4.78 0.97 11.46
N PRO A 68 -5.93 1.57 11.82
CA PRO A 68 -6.41 2.74 11.11
C PRO A 68 -5.41 3.90 11.26
N VAL A 69 -4.82 4.32 10.14
CA VAL A 69 -4.01 5.54 10.05
C VAL A 69 -4.97 6.72 9.89
N GLY A 70 -5.45 7.24 11.03
CA GLY A 70 -6.32 8.42 11.08
C GLY A 70 -5.55 9.74 11.03
N PRO A 71 -6.24 10.88 10.93
CA PRO A 71 -5.62 12.22 10.97
C PRO A 71 -4.75 12.46 12.22
N GLY A 72 -5.05 11.78 13.33
CA GLY A 72 -4.25 11.83 14.56
C GLY A 72 -2.88 11.15 14.45
N THR A 73 -2.68 10.22 13.53
CA THR A 73 -1.43 9.46 13.40
C THR A 73 -0.29 10.33 12.87
N ALA A 74 -0.56 11.23 11.92
CA ALA A 74 0.44 12.18 11.43
C ALA A 74 0.85 13.20 12.52
N GLY A 75 -0.11 13.65 13.34
CA GLY A 75 0.14 14.55 14.47
C GLY A 75 0.92 13.87 15.61
N ALA A 76 0.61 12.60 15.90
CA ALA A 76 1.34 11.80 16.88
C ALA A 76 2.78 11.53 16.43
N ILE A 77 3.00 11.17 15.16
CA ILE A 77 4.33 10.97 14.57
C ILE A 77 5.13 12.30 14.60
N GLY A 78 4.51 13.43 14.28
CA GLY A 78 5.15 14.75 14.35
C GLY A 78 5.53 15.17 15.78
N ALA A 79 4.66 14.91 16.76
CA ALA A 79 4.92 15.22 18.17
C ALA A 79 5.99 14.31 18.78
N ALA A 80 6.06 13.04 18.35
CA ALA A 80 7.12 12.11 18.71
C ALA A 80 8.46 12.49 18.07
N ALA A 81 8.47 12.88 16.80
CA ALA A 81 9.66 13.38 16.11
C ALA A 81 10.20 14.68 16.73
N ALA A 82 9.32 15.51 17.31
CA ALA A 82 9.71 16.72 18.05
C ALA A 82 10.21 16.43 19.49
N GLY A 83 10.26 15.17 19.92
CA GLY A 83 10.71 14.75 21.26
C GLY A 83 9.76 15.13 22.40
N ASN A 84 8.55 15.59 22.09
CA ASN A 84 7.58 16.01 23.11
C ASN A 84 6.72 14.85 23.62
N ARG A 85 6.59 13.76 22.87
CA ARG A 85 5.78 12.60 23.21
C ARG A 85 6.51 11.31 22.84
N ASP A 86 6.29 10.27 23.61
CA ASP A 86 6.77 8.93 23.27
C ASP A 86 5.68 8.17 22.51
N ASP A 87 6.04 7.24 21.62
CA ASP A 87 5.08 6.39 20.90
C ASP A 87 4.59 5.26 21.82
N LEU A 88 3.55 5.54 22.62
CA LEU A 88 3.03 4.59 23.60
C LEU A 88 2.43 3.34 22.95
N ALA A 89 2.10 3.39 21.65
CA ALA A 89 1.59 2.22 20.92
C ALA A 89 2.65 1.13 20.72
N LEU A 90 3.94 1.43 20.96
CA LEU A 90 5.00 0.42 20.96
C LEU A 90 4.92 -0.53 22.16
N ILE A 91 4.20 -0.15 23.23
CA ILE A 91 3.94 -1.05 24.35
C ILE A 91 2.86 -2.06 23.94
N ARG A 92 3.17 -3.35 24.09
CA ARG A 92 2.23 -4.43 23.81
C ARG A 92 1.01 -4.30 24.73
N GLY A 93 -0.18 -4.45 24.15
CA GLY A 93 -1.46 -4.30 24.85
C GLY A 93 -2.01 -2.86 24.83
N VAL A 94 -1.21 -1.84 24.48
CA VAL A 94 -1.68 -0.46 24.33
C VAL A 94 -2.24 -0.25 22.91
N GLY A 95 -1.40 -0.45 21.89
CA GLY A 95 -1.75 -0.17 20.50
C GLY A 95 -2.19 1.30 20.26
N ARG A 96 -2.67 1.62 19.06
CA ARG A 96 -3.00 3.01 18.69
C ARG A 96 -4.23 3.56 19.46
N SER A 97 -5.23 2.70 19.70
CA SER A 97 -6.43 3.07 20.44
C SER A 97 -6.12 3.32 21.93
N GLY A 98 -5.32 2.43 22.55
CA GLY A 98 -4.87 2.63 23.93
C GLY A 98 -4.00 3.86 24.07
N GLU A 99 -3.09 4.14 23.12
CA GLU A 99 -2.28 5.37 23.12
C GLU A 99 -3.16 6.62 23.07
N THR A 100 -4.22 6.61 22.26
CA THR A 100 -5.16 7.74 22.21
C THR A 100 -5.84 7.96 23.56
N ASN A 101 -6.33 6.89 24.17
CA ASN A 101 -6.98 6.99 25.47
C ASN A 101 -6.00 7.38 26.60
N LEU A 102 -4.73 6.95 26.52
CA LEU A 102 -3.66 7.35 27.44
C LEU A 102 -3.32 8.83 27.29
N ASN A 103 -3.22 9.31 26.05
CA ASN A 103 -3.02 10.72 25.74
C ASN A 103 -4.17 11.58 26.28
N ASP A 104 -5.42 11.14 26.11
CA ASP A 104 -6.61 11.79 26.68
C ASP A 104 -6.62 11.75 28.22
N ALA A 105 -5.99 10.73 28.82
CA ALA A 105 -5.74 10.65 30.26
C ALA A 105 -4.57 11.52 30.74
N GLY A 106 -3.84 12.18 29.83
CA GLY A 106 -2.69 13.04 30.13
C GLY A 106 -1.34 12.32 30.20
N ILE A 107 -1.30 11.07 29.75
CA ILE A 107 -0.08 10.24 29.70
C ILE A 107 0.45 10.29 28.27
N TYR A 108 1.63 10.87 28.12
CA TYR A 108 2.27 11.09 26.81
C TYR A 108 3.69 10.50 26.71
N ARG A 109 4.26 10.02 27.83
CA ARG A 109 5.66 9.58 27.92
C ARG A 109 5.82 8.25 28.65
N TYR A 110 6.80 7.45 28.23
CA TYR A 110 7.15 6.16 28.84
C TYR A 110 7.46 6.29 30.33
N ARG A 111 8.11 7.39 30.74
CA ARG A 111 8.42 7.65 32.15
C ARG A 111 7.17 7.72 33.04
N GLN A 112 6.05 8.23 32.51
CA GLN A 112 4.80 8.31 33.27
C GLN A 112 4.20 6.92 33.47
N ILE A 113 4.31 6.04 32.47
CA ILE A 113 3.87 4.64 32.58
C ILE A 113 4.78 3.87 33.54
N GLU A 114 6.10 4.03 33.44
CA GLU A 114 7.09 3.43 34.36
C GLU A 114 6.80 3.77 35.83
N ALA A 115 6.39 5.02 36.08
CA ALA A 115 6.12 5.54 37.42
C ALA A 115 4.72 5.21 37.98
N LEU A 116 3.86 4.50 37.22
CA LEU A 116 2.53 4.12 37.72
C LEU A 116 2.68 3.23 38.96
N SER A 117 2.00 3.61 40.04
CA SER A 117 1.77 2.70 41.17
C SER A 117 0.67 1.69 40.83
N ASP A 118 0.56 0.62 41.62
CA ASP A 118 -0.49 -0.39 41.41
C ASP A 118 -1.90 0.22 41.55
N SER A 119 -2.08 1.23 42.41
CA SER A 119 -3.33 1.98 42.53
C SER A 119 -3.59 2.89 41.32
N ASP A 120 -2.55 3.51 40.76
CA ASP A 120 -2.69 4.34 39.56
C ASP A 120 -3.03 3.48 38.35
N ALA A 121 -2.37 2.31 38.23
CA ALA A 121 -2.66 1.33 37.18
C ALA A 121 -4.12 0.86 37.26
N ALA A 122 -4.62 0.51 38.45
CA ALA A 122 -6.03 0.10 38.61
C ALA A 122 -7.03 1.23 38.29
N THR A 123 -6.71 2.46 38.66
CA THR A 123 -7.52 3.64 38.32
C THR A 123 -7.53 3.89 36.81
N LEU A 124 -6.36 3.75 36.18
CA LEU A 124 -6.19 3.91 34.74
C LEU A 124 -6.93 2.82 33.98
N GLU A 125 -6.81 1.54 34.38
CA GLU A 125 -7.57 0.43 33.81
C GLU A 125 -9.08 0.69 33.87
N THR A 126 -9.58 1.16 35.02
CA THR A 126 -11.00 1.51 35.18
C THR A 126 -11.42 2.63 34.23
N ARG A 127 -10.61 3.68 34.13
CA ARG A 127 -10.87 4.82 33.23
C ARG A 127 -10.84 4.41 31.75
N LEU A 128 -9.97 3.48 31.41
CA LEU A 128 -9.79 2.95 30.05
C LEU A 128 -10.78 1.82 29.71
N GLY A 129 -11.62 1.40 30.65
CA GLY A 129 -12.54 0.27 30.48
C GLY A 129 -11.84 -1.08 30.31
N MET A 130 -10.60 -1.19 30.78
CA MET A 130 -9.79 -2.41 30.74
C MET A 130 -10.11 -3.33 31.92
N LYS A 131 -9.80 -4.61 31.78
CA LYS A 131 -9.90 -5.55 32.89
C LYS A 131 -8.86 -5.18 33.95
N SER A 132 -9.24 -5.25 35.23
CA SER A 132 -8.31 -4.98 36.30
C SER A 132 -7.14 -5.98 36.29
N GLY A 133 -5.92 -5.46 36.42
CA GLY A 133 -4.67 -6.20 36.35
C GLY A 133 -4.10 -6.37 34.94
N THR A 134 -4.76 -5.86 33.88
CA THR A 134 -4.24 -5.92 32.52
C THR A 134 -2.88 -5.24 32.38
N ILE A 135 -2.68 -4.06 32.97
CA ILE A 135 -1.42 -3.29 32.89
C ILE A 135 -0.27 -4.05 33.54
N ALA A 136 -0.55 -4.73 34.66
CA ALA A 136 0.42 -5.56 35.36
C ALA A 136 0.72 -6.87 34.59
N TYR A 137 -0.31 -7.54 34.08
CA TYR A 137 -0.18 -8.79 33.32
C TYR A 137 0.57 -8.59 32.00
N GLU A 138 0.32 -7.48 31.31
CA GLU A 138 1.00 -7.10 30.07
C GLU A 138 2.35 -6.42 30.35
N GLU A 139 2.81 -6.31 31.59
CA GLU A 139 4.13 -5.74 31.94
C GLU A 139 4.38 -4.33 31.37
N TRP A 140 3.36 -3.46 31.29
CA TRP A 140 3.48 -2.15 30.63
C TRP A 140 4.62 -1.29 31.20
N ARG A 141 4.82 -1.36 32.51
CA ARG A 141 5.88 -0.61 33.22
C ARG A 141 7.28 -1.04 32.77
N GLU A 142 7.49 -2.35 32.63
CA GLU A 142 8.78 -2.91 32.22
C GLU A 142 9.07 -2.65 30.74
N GLN A 143 8.04 -2.75 29.90
CA GLN A 143 8.15 -2.42 28.48
C GLN A 143 8.48 -0.94 28.27
N ALA A 144 7.78 -0.04 28.98
CA ALA A 144 8.04 1.40 28.93
C ALA A 144 9.47 1.74 29.38
N ALA A 145 9.95 1.10 30.46
CA ALA A 145 11.32 1.26 30.92
C ALA A 145 12.35 0.81 29.86
N LEU A 146 12.13 -0.37 29.26
CA LEU A 146 13.04 -0.88 28.23
C LEU A 146 13.04 -0.02 26.96
N LEU A 147 11.86 0.45 26.51
CA LEU A 147 11.74 1.34 25.36
C LEU A 147 12.47 2.67 25.59
N ARG A 148 12.40 3.21 26.81
CA ARG A 148 13.12 4.44 27.18
C ARG A 148 14.63 4.23 27.26
N GLU A 149 15.09 3.12 27.82
CA GLU A 149 16.52 2.86 28.08
C GLU A 149 17.26 2.31 26.85
N LYS A 150 16.68 1.32 26.19
CA LYS A 150 17.33 0.51 25.14
C LYS A 150 16.67 0.62 23.78
N GLY A 151 15.56 1.34 23.68
CA GLY A 151 14.88 1.60 22.41
C GLY A 151 14.07 0.43 21.86
N VAL A 152 13.53 0.64 20.66
CA VAL A 152 12.56 -0.26 20.01
C VAL A 152 13.16 -1.63 19.67
N ASP A 153 14.45 -1.70 19.33
CA ASP A 153 15.08 -2.97 18.95
C ASP A 153 15.20 -3.94 20.12
N ALA A 154 15.58 -3.45 21.31
CA ALA A 154 15.65 -4.26 22.51
C ALA A 154 14.26 -4.76 22.95
N HIS A 155 13.25 -3.89 22.83
CA HIS A 155 11.85 -4.28 23.06
C HIS A 155 11.41 -5.37 22.09
N ARG A 156 11.72 -5.24 20.80
CA ARG A 156 11.43 -6.27 19.79
C ARG A 156 12.13 -7.59 20.07
N THR A 157 13.33 -7.58 20.62
CA THR A 157 14.03 -8.82 21.00
C THR A 157 13.35 -9.53 22.17
N ARG A 158 12.86 -8.79 23.17
CA ARG A 158 12.26 -9.39 24.38
C ARG A 158 10.78 -9.75 24.20
N TRP A 159 10.00 -8.91 23.53
CA TRP A 159 8.55 -9.06 23.37
C TRP A 159 8.08 -9.14 21.90
N GLY A 160 8.96 -9.19 20.89
CA GLY A 160 8.54 -9.26 19.49
C GLY A 160 7.94 -7.96 18.94
N THR A 161 7.43 -8.00 17.71
CA THR A 161 6.86 -6.80 17.06
C THR A 161 5.55 -6.39 17.75
N PRO A 162 5.37 -5.12 18.13
CA PRO A 162 4.09 -4.63 18.64
C PRO A 162 3.00 -4.81 17.57
N ALA A 163 1.82 -5.23 18.04
CA ALA A 163 0.70 -5.66 17.22
C ALA A 163 -0.20 -4.50 16.77
#